data_AF-A0A913YM08-F1
#
_entry.id   AF-A0A913YM08-F1
#
_cell.length_a   1.000
_cell.length_b   1.000
_cell.length_c   1.000
_cell.angle_alpha   90.00
_cell.angle_beta   90.00
_cell.angle_gamma   90.00
#
_symmetry.space_group_name_H-M   'P 1'
#
loop_
_entity.id
_entity.type
_entity.pdbx_description
1 polymer ?
#
loop_
_entity_poly.entity_id
_entity_poly.type
_entity_poly.pdbx_seq_one_letter_code
_entity_poly.pdbx_strand_id
1 'polypeptide(L)'
;MYLRILILASVSACVRIALCEQLPQPCALLKKGIQDFLREAGISANKLKTYADFFTQKNIDVNVFKALTLAQLQNLGIQVLGDRLKIQKYFSSDLCNNCAKSNVCKNGGVCQDGFRCFTCYCPDTYYGPTCSSKCPCKNSGKCIGKEDGGFECKCMAGYAGNLCEKQWLSEDAFKQLEQKVKKLTKKLEQNEKKITEQGKALAEVKNKFNMLRKNEWRLVRVDKPLDKLAKIALYQKKPTYIQSMPMVFPSNTKAIIISVFTNFWNTKGHAYLDFKTYQQGNEKDGSVTVVNTHFNIYANTFYYELMLPWNTTLPQELVFKITGSYLTGGSNNWYQVKLVGFVKA
;
A
#
# COMPACT_ATOMS: atom_id res chain seq x y z
N MET A 1 1.96 16.18 10.46
CA MET A 1 1.70 14.77 10.84
C MET A 1 2.87 14.35 11.72
N TYR A 2 2.59 14.06 13.01
CA TYR A 2 3.53 13.75 14.12
C TYR A 2 4.48 14.90 14.51
N LEU A 3 4.11 15.89 15.34
CA LEU A 3 3.52 15.89 16.69
C LEU A 3 4.46 15.36 17.79
N ARG A 4 5.11 16.32 18.47
CA ARG A 4 5.46 16.42 19.91
C ARG A 4 6.05 15.17 20.59
N ILE A 5 7.29 15.28 21.07
CA ILE A 5 7.66 15.39 22.50
C ILE A 5 9.18 15.62 22.57
N LEU A 6 9.57 16.88 22.71
CA LEU A 6 10.81 17.32 23.33
C LEU A 6 10.33 18.27 24.42
N ILE A 7 10.41 17.82 25.68
CA ILE A 7 10.60 18.57 26.94
C ILE A 7 10.41 17.54 28.05
N LEU A 8 11.55 17.03 28.54
CA LEU A 8 11.92 16.71 29.93
C LEU A 8 13.12 15.75 29.95
N ALA A 9 14.22 16.18 29.33
CA ALA A 9 15.52 16.00 29.95
C ALA A 9 15.53 16.87 31.23
N SER A 10 16.07 16.34 32.34
CA SER A 10 15.89 16.82 33.73
C SER A 10 14.46 16.60 34.23
N VAL A 11 14.12 15.48 34.89
CA VAL A 11 14.22 15.29 36.36
C VAL A 11 14.53 13.81 36.75
N SER A 12 14.66 12.89 35.78
CA SER A 12 14.83 11.45 36.06
C SER A 12 16.17 11.04 36.72
N ALA A 13 17.15 11.96 36.78
CA ALA A 13 18.44 11.71 37.45
C ALA A 13 18.43 12.04 38.96
N CYS A 14 17.54 12.94 39.43
CA CYS A 14 17.59 13.44 40.81
C CYS A 14 16.68 12.68 41.79
N VAL A 15 15.65 11.97 41.32
CA VAL A 15 14.72 11.21 42.19
C VAL A 15 15.12 9.74 42.30
N ARG A 16 16.38 9.41 41.98
CA ARG A 16 16.97 8.08 42.20
C ARG A 16 17.55 7.90 43.62
N ILE A 17 17.42 8.89 44.50
CA ILE A 17 18.16 8.95 45.79
C ILE A 17 17.28 8.60 47.00
N ALA A 18 15.96 8.81 46.96
CA ALA A 18 15.16 8.89 48.19
C ALA A 18 14.63 7.57 48.81
N LEU A 19 14.94 6.38 48.28
CA LEU A 19 14.41 5.10 48.82
C LEU A 19 15.48 4.03 49.09
N CYS A 20 16.76 4.43 49.16
CA CYS A 20 17.89 3.51 49.38
C CYS A 20 18.38 3.47 50.84
N GLU A 21 17.61 3.96 51.83
CA GLU A 21 18.10 4.10 53.22
C GLU A 21 17.75 2.95 54.17
N GLN A 22 17.04 1.89 53.76
CA GLN A 22 16.59 0.84 54.70
C GLN A 22 16.90 -0.62 54.33
N LEU A 23 17.71 -0.92 53.30
CA LEU A 23 18.11 -2.30 52.99
C LEU A 23 19.61 -2.38 52.60
N PRO A 24 20.48 -3.12 53.31
CA PRO A 24 21.92 -2.90 53.22
C PRO A 24 22.59 -3.36 51.91
N GLN A 25 21.97 -4.20 51.08
CA GLN A 25 22.67 -4.78 49.91
C GLN A 25 21.90 -5.03 48.59
N PRO A 26 20.55 -5.14 48.49
CA PRO A 26 19.95 -5.56 47.20
C PRO A 26 19.79 -4.44 46.15
N CYS A 27 19.77 -3.15 46.54
CA CYS A 27 19.56 -2.05 45.58
C CYS A 27 20.84 -1.61 44.82
N ALA A 28 22.00 -2.18 45.14
CA ALA A 28 23.24 -1.80 44.45
C ALA A 28 23.28 -2.27 42.98
N LEU A 29 22.44 -3.23 42.57
CA LEU A 29 22.45 -3.82 41.21
C LEU A 29 21.62 -3.05 40.17
N LEU A 30 20.67 -2.22 40.58
CA LEU A 30 19.78 -1.46 39.69
C LEU A 30 20.39 -0.15 39.16
N LYS A 31 21.56 0.26 39.67
CA LYS A 31 22.32 1.43 39.19
C LYS A 31 23.64 1.07 38.49
N LYS A 32 23.95 -0.23 38.36
CA LYS A 32 25.23 -0.70 37.86
C LYS A 32 25.20 -0.88 36.34
N GLY A 33 26.15 -0.24 35.67
CA GLY A 33 26.41 -0.46 34.26
C GLY A 33 27.27 -1.71 34.05
N ILE A 34 27.48 -2.08 32.78
CA ILE A 34 28.34 -3.23 32.42
C ILE A 34 29.76 -3.08 33.00
N GLN A 35 30.29 -1.86 33.11
CA GLN A 35 31.59 -1.59 33.76
C GLN A 35 31.64 -2.03 35.23
N ASP A 36 30.54 -1.84 35.97
CA ASP A 36 30.48 -2.20 37.38
C ASP A 36 30.44 -3.72 37.55
N PHE A 37 29.67 -4.41 36.70
CA PHE A 37 29.64 -5.88 36.66
C PHE A 37 31.01 -6.47 36.32
N LEU A 38 31.71 -5.89 35.34
CA LEU A 38 33.07 -6.33 34.97
C LEU A 38 34.06 -6.10 36.12
N ARG A 39 33.95 -4.97 36.83
CA ARG A 39 34.79 -4.67 38.00
C ARG A 39 34.58 -5.69 39.12
N GLU A 40 33.33 -6.03 39.42
CA GLU A 40 32.98 -7.00 40.46
C GLU A 40 33.28 -8.44 40.06
N ALA A 41 33.30 -8.75 38.77
CA ALA A 41 33.83 -10.01 38.26
C ALA A 41 35.37 -10.11 38.42
N GLY A 42 36.05 -9.06 38.86
CA GLY A 42 37.50 -9.06 39.08
C GLY A 42 38.31 -8.83 37.81
N ILE A 43 37.75 -8.11 36.83
CA ILE A 43 38.46 -7.62 35.65
C ILE A 43 39.35 -6.43 36.03
N SER A 44 40.59 -6.43 35.54
CA SER A 44 41.57 -5.40 35.85
C SER A 44 41.13 -4.01 35.34
N ALA A 45 41.43 -2.97 36.11
CA ALA A 45 40.94 -1.60 35.84
C ALA A 45 41.32 -1.09 34.44
N ASN A 46 42.49 -1.46 33.94
CA ASN A 46 42.97 -1.12 32.59
C ASN A 46 42.17 -1.76 31.44
N LYS A 47 41.38 -2.81 31.70
CA LYS A 47 40.55 -3.51 30.70
C LYS A 47 39.06 -3.15 30.77
N LEU A 48 38.60 -2.56 31.88
CA LEU A 48 37.17 -2.31 32.14
C LEU A 48 36.53 -1.44 31.07
N LYS A 49 37.19 -0.34 30.70
CA LYS A 49 36.67 0.61 29.71
C LYS A 49 36.55 -0.07 28.34
N THR A 50 37.63 -0.68 27.86
CA THR A 50 37.68 -1.40 26.58
C THR A 50 36.61 -2.48 26.48
N TYR A 51 36.45 -3.30 27.51
CA TYR A 51 35.44 -4.37 27.49
C TYR A 51 34.01 -3.79 27.52
N ALA A 52 33.73 -2.80 28.36
CA ALA A 52 32.41 -2.18 28.37
C ALA A 52 32.05 -1.44 27.08
N ASP A 53 33.04 -0.85 26.40
CA ASP A 53 32.84 -0.21 25.11
C ASP A 53 32.41 -1.22 24.05
N PHE A 54 32.93 -2.46 24.05
CA PHE A 54 32.49 -3.52 23.15
C PHE A 54 31.00 -3.87 23.31
N PHE A 55 30.51 -3.95 24.55
CA PHE A 55 29.09 -4.23 24.80
C PHE A 55 28.19 -3.05 24.43
N THR A 56 28.66 -1.83 24.70
CA THR A 56 27.92 -0.60 24.37
C THR A 56 27.80 -0.44 22.85
N GLN A 57 28.88 -0.68 22.11
CA GLN A 57 28.89 -0.61 20.64
C GLN A 57 27.96 -1.65 20.00
N LYS A 58 27.73 -2.78 20.67
CA LYS A 58 26.83 -3.85 20.21
C LYS A 58 25.41 -3.73 20.77
N ASN A 59 25.10 -2.63 21.49
CA ASN A 59 23.82 -2.38 22.13
C ASN A 59 23.34 -3.53 23.03
N ILE A 60 24.29 -4.18 23.72
CA ILE A 60 24.01 -5.28 24.64
C ILE A 60 23.64 -4.68 25.99
N ASP A 61 22.43 -4.95 26.45
CA ASP A 61 21.99 -4.56 27.78
C ASP A 61 22.48 -5.55 28.86
N VAL A 62 22.31 -5.13 30.12
CA VAL A 62 22.75 -5.89 31.29
C VAL A 62 22.05 -7.26 31.42
N ASN A 63 20.82 -7.40 30.94
CA ASN A 63 20.07 -8.67 31.02
C ASN A 63 20.59 -9.68 30.01
N VAL A 64 20.92 -9.23 28.80
CA VAL A 64 21.56 -10.07 27.78
C VAL A 64 22.99 -10.41 28.20
N PHE A 65 23.75 -9.46 28.76
CA PHE A 65 25.12 -9.66 29.20
C PHE A 65 25.27 -10.81 30.22
N LYS A 66 24.32 -10.93 31.16
CA LYS A 66 24.27 -11.99 32.18
C LYS A 66 24.16 -13.42 31.61
N ALA A 67 23.60 -13.56 30.41
CA ALA A 67 23.29 -14.86 29.80
C ALA A 67 24.33 -15.32 28.77
N LEU A 68 25.41 -14.54 28.56
CA LEU A 68 26.40 -14.85 27.53
C LEU A 68 27.30 -16.03 27.92
N THR A 69 27.50 -16.93 26.97
CA THR A 69 28.44 -18.05 27.06
C THR A 69 29.89 -17.60 26.89
N LEU A 70 30.86 -18.44 27.29
CA LEU A 70 32.29 -18.19 27.07
C LEU A 70 32.64 -17.94 25.59
N ALA A 71 31.95 -18.61 24.66
CA ALA A 71 32.15 -18.41 23.23
C ALA A 71 31.60 -17.06 22.76
N GLN A 72 30.43 -16.67 23.26
CA GLN A 72 29.84 -15.36 22.95
C GLN A 72 30.68 -14.21 23.52
N LEU A 73 31.21 -14.34 24.74
CA LEU A 73 32.12 -13.34 25.33
C LEU A 73 33.40 -13.18 24.49
N GLN A 74 33.90 -14.27 23.90
CA GLN A 74 35.05 -14.21 23.00
C GLN A 74 34.73 -13.45 21.72
N ASN A 75 33.57 -13.73 21.12
CA ASN A 75 33.11 -13.07 19.89
C ASN A 75 32.82 -11.57 20.11
N LEU A 76 32.59 -11.16 21.36
CA LEU A 76 32.40 -9.76 21.77
C LEU A 76 33.71 -9.05 22.15
N GLY A 77 34.87 -9.65 21.90
CA GLY A 77 36.17 -9.00 22.06
C GLY A 77 36.91 -9.32 23.36
N ILE A 78 36.34 -10.12 24.26
CA ILE A 78 37.04 -10.60 25.48
C ILE A 78 37.83 -11.86 25.13
N GLN A 79 38.97 -11.70 24.47
CA GLN A 79 39.77 -12.84 23.96
C GLN A 79 40.44 -13.64 25.09
N VAL A 80 40.81 -12.97 26.19
CA VAL A 80 41.51 -13.59 27.32
C VAL A 80 40.60 -14.57 28.06
N LEU A 81 40.92 -15.87 28.00
CA LEU A 81 40.09 -16.93 28.60
C LEU A 81 39.90 -16.73 30.12
N GLY A 82 40.94 -16.29 30.84
CA GLY A 82 40.85 -16.00 32.28
C GLY A 82 39.83 -14.91 32.63
N ASP A 83 39.71 -13.88 31.80
CA ASP A 83 38.73 -12.81 31.99
C ASP A 83 37.31 -13.29 31.65
N ARG A 84 37.15 -14.14 30.63
CA ARG A 84 35.87 -14.79 30.32
C ARG A 84 35.41 -15.72 31.44
N LEU A 85 36.31 -16.53 32.01
CA LEU A 85 36.01 -17.42 33.13
C LEU A 85 35.65 -16.64 34.39
N LYS A 86 36.28 -15.50 34.65
CA LYS A 86 35.91 -14.59 35.74
C LYS A 86 34.48 -14.06 35.59
N ILE A 87 34.13 -13.58 34.39
CA ILE A 87 32.79 -13.06 34.08
C ILE A 87 31.74 -14.18 34.18
N GLN A 88 32.02 -15.33 33.59
CA GLN A 88 31.11 -16.47 33.66
C GLN A 88 30.93 -16.94 35.11
N LYS A 89 32.01 -17.12 35.87
CA LYS A 89 31.95 -17.51 37.28
C LYS A 89 31.18 -16.49 38.13
N TYR A 90 31.33 -15.20 37.85
CA TYR A 90 30.58 -14.14 38.52
C TYR A 90 29.06 -14.25 38.32
N PHE A 91 28.61 -14.60 37.11
CA PHE A 91 27.20 -14.81 36.77
C PHE A 91 26.67 -16.22 37.09
N SER A 92 27.55 -17.20 37.25
CA SER A 92 27.21 -18.56 37.67
C SER A 92 27.25 -18.75 39.19
N SER A 93 27.91 -17.85 39.94
CA SER A 93 27.84 -17.84 41.40
C SER A 93 26.54 -17.18 41.84
N ASP A 94 25.51 -17.98 42.05
CA ASP A 94 24.33 -17.52 42.77
C ASP A 94 24.69 -17.40 44.25
N LEU A 95 24.87 -16.17 44.73
CA LEU A 95 25.32 -15.90 46.09
C LEU A 95 24.16 -15.54 47.03
N CYS A 96 22.91 -15.66 46.59
CA CYS A 96 21.75 -15.22 47.34
C CYS A 96 20.63 -16.26 47.27
N ASN A 97 20.56 -17.18 48.24
CA ASN A 97 19.27 -17.77 48.61
C ASN A 97 18.53 -16.78 49.53
N ASN A 98 18.04 -15.70 48.94
CA ASN A 98 17.38 -14.63 49.72
C ASN A 98 15.99 -15.05 50.19
N CYS A 99 15.38 -16.04 49.53
CA CYS A 99 14.11 -16.63 49.98
C CYS A 99 14.26 -17.48 51.25
N ALA A 100 15.46 -18.00 51.56
CA ALA A 100 15.73 -18.73 52.80
C ALA A 100 15.96 -17.81 54.03
N LYS A 101 16.23 -16.51 53.82
CA LYS A 101 16.24 -15.53 54.92
C LYS A 101 14.80 -15.17 55.27
N SER A 102 14.45 -15.21 56.56
CA SER A 102 13.07 -15.20 57.05
C SER A 102 12.13 -14.21 56.33
N ASN A 103 11.09 -14.73 55.67
CA ASN A 103 9.90 -14.02 55.19
C ASN A 103 10.16 -12.63 54.58
N VAL A 104 10.97 -12.60 53.52
CA VAL A 104 11.20 -11.40 52.71
C VAL A 104 9.91 -10.91 52.04
N CYS A 105 9.11 -11.83 51.50
CA CYS A 105 7.78 -11.53 51.01
C CYS A 105 6.77 -11.57 52.17
N LYS A 106 6.10 -10.45 52.42
CA LYS A 106 5.09 -10.30 53.48
C LYS A 106 3.71 -10.70 52.97
N ASN A 107 2.77 -10.81 53.91
CA ASN A 107 1.33 -10.92 53.62
C ASN A 107 0.94 -12.06 52.65
N GLY A 108 1.63 -13.20 52.73
CA GLY A 108 1.36 -14.36 51.88
C GLY A 108 1.95 -14.29 50.47
N GLY A 109 2.86 -13.34 50.21
CA GLY A 109 3.61 -13.30 48.96
C GLY A 109 4.55 -14.49 48.79
N VAL A 110 4.64 -15.00 47.57
CA VAL A 110 5.53 -16.13 47.22
C VAL A 110 6.88 -15.57 46.78
N CYS A 111 7.95 -16.01 47.43
CA CYS A 111 9.31 -15.63 47.08
C CYS A 111 9.84 -16.54 45.97
N GLN A 112 10.33 -15.94 44.89
CA GLN A 112 11.12 -16.62 43.87
C GLN A 112 12.54 -16.09 43.91
N ASP A 113 13.49 -17.03 43.99
CA ASP A 113 14.91 -16.73 44.03
C ASP A 113 15.41 -16.29 42.65
N GLY A 114 16.38 -15.39 42.62
CA GLY A 114 16.92 -14.82 41.40
C GLY A 114 18.39 -14.44 41.55
N PHE A 115 19.06 -14.19 40.42
CA PHE A 115 20.48 -13.90 40.40
C PHE A 115 20.83 -12.63 41.21
N ARG A 116 21.38 -12.81 42.42
CA ARG A 116 21.71 -11.77 43.41
C ARG A 116 20.54 -10.89 43.89
N CYS A 117 19.28 -11.28 43.63
CA CYS A 117 18.05 -10.59 44.02
C CYS A 117 16.91 -11.60 44.24
N PHE A 118 15.86 -11.22 44.98
CA PHE A 118 14.62 -12.00 45.09
C PHE A 118 13.47 -11.28 44.36
N THR A 119 12.45 -12.02 43.94
CA THR A 119 11.19 -11.47 43.41
C THR A 119 10.03 -11.97 44.27
N CYS A 120 9.19 -11.06 44.75
CA CYS A 120 7.97 -11.42 45.48
C CYS A 120 6.74 -11.36 44.57
N TYR A 121 6.01 -12.46 44.48
CA TYR A 121 4.69 -12.52 43.86
C TYR A 121 3.63 -12.26 44.91
N CYS A 122 3.04 -11.06 44.87
CA CYS A 122 2.06 -10.65 45.86
C CYS A 122 0.65 -11.19 45.53
N PRO A 123 -0.13 -11.55 46.56
CA PRO A 123 -1.56 -11.77 46.40
C PRO A 123 -2.27 -10.47 46.01
N ASP A 124 -3.45 -10.57 45.40
CA ASP A 124 -4.17 -9.45 44.78
C ASP A 124 -4.46 -8.28 45.76
N THR A 125 -4.46 -8.54 47.07
CA THR A 125 -4.70 -7.54 48.13
C THR A 125 -3.45 -6.78 48.56
N TYR A 126 -2.26 -7.10 48.03
CA TYR A 126 -0.99 -6.46 48.38
C TYR A 126 -0.13 -6.17 47.14
N TYR A 127 0.78 -5.22 47.23
CA TYR A 127 1.71 -4.85 46.16
C TYR A 127 3.05 -4.35 46.72
N GLY A 128 3.99 -4.07 45.81
CA GLY A 128 5.34 -3.59 46.12
C GLY A 128 6.37 -4.72 46.17
N PRO A 129 7.67 -4.38 46.29
CA PRO A 129 8.78 -5.32 46.12
C PRO A 129 8.82 -6.46 47.15
N THR A 130 8.21 -6.26 48.32
CA THR A 130 8.10 -7.24 49.41
C THR A 130 6.66 -7.54 49.81
N CYS A 131 5.67 -7.11 49.03
CA CYS A 131 4.24 -7.28 49.33
C CYS A 131 3.79 -6.65 50.66
N SER A 132 4.47 -5.59 51.13
CA SER A 132 4.13 -4.91 52.38
C SER A 132 2.95 -3.95 52.26
N SER A 133 2.70 -3.41 51.07
CA SER A 133 1.70 -2.36 50.85
C SER A 133 0.34 -2.94 50.46
N LYS A 134 -0.74 -2.45 51.07
CA LYS A 134 -2.11 -2.91 50.78
C LYS A 134 -2.60 -2.36 49.43
N CYS A 135 -3.15 -3.22 48.59
CA CYS A 135 -3.68 -2.86 47.28
C CYS A 135 -4.82 -1.83 47.40
N PRO A 136 -4.74 -0.67 46.71
CA PRO A 136 -5.76 0.37 46.77
C PRO A 136 -6.90 0.17 45.76
N CYS A 137 -6.83 -0.85 44.88
CA CYS A 137 -7.87 -1.13 43.90
C CYS A 137 -9.20 -1.49 44.58
N LYS A 138 -10.30 -0.93 44.06
CA LYS A 138 -11.67 -1.18 44.51
C LYS A 138 -12.33 -2.26 43.65
N ASN A 139 -13.50 -2.72 44.09
CA ASN A 139 -14.37 -3.62 43.32
C ASN A 139 -13.64 -4.87 42.78
N SER A 140 -12.84 -5.50 43.64
CA SER A 140 -12.04 -6.68 43.32
C SER A 140 -11.07 -6.49 42.14
N GLY A 141 -10.65 -5.25 41.86
CA GLY A 141 -9.59 -4.96 40.90
C GLY A 141 -8.25 -5.58 41.34
N LYS A 142 -7.54 -6.16 40.38
CA LYS A 142 -6.24 -6.80 40.62
C LYS A 142 -5.13 -5.77 40.61
N CYS A 143 -4.33 -5.70 41.67
CA CYS A 143 -3.10 -4.92 41.69
C CYS A 143 -2.01 -5.61 40.88
N ILE A 144 -1.42 -4.86 39.95
CA ILE A 144 -0.21 -5.25 39.24
C ILE A 144 0.89 -4.29 39.69
N GLY A 145 1.92 -4.82 40.37
CA GLY A 145 3.08 -4.02 40.74
C GLY A 145 3.86 -3.57 39.51
N LYS A 146 4.33 -2.33 39.52
CA LYS A 146 5.21 -1.76 38.48
C LYS A 146 6.66 -1.81 38.94
N GLU A 147 7.58 -1.80 37.97
CA GLU A 147 9.03 -1.86 38.22
C GLU A 147 9.56 -0.65 39.02
N ASP A 148 8.85 0.47 38.98
CA ASP A 148 9.15 1.71 39.73
C ASP A 148 8.67 1.68 41.20
N GLY A 149 8.11 0.55 41.66
CA GLY A 149 7.50 0.42 42.98
C GLY A 149 6.06 0.93 43.06
N GLY A 150 5.51 1.42 41.93
CA GLY A 150 4.11 1.80 41.80
C GLY A 150 3.18 0.58 41.61
N PHE A 151 1.90 0.87 41.34
CA PHE A 151 0.89 -0.14 41.05
C PHE A 151 0.01 0.28 39.87
N GLU A 152 -0.65 -0.70 39.28
CA GLU A 152 -1.74 -0.52 38.32
C GLU A 152 -2.93 -1.39 38.72
N CYS A 153 -4.13 -0.82 38.67
CA CYS A 153 -5.35 -1.59 38.89
C CYS A 153 -5.89 -2.13 37.59
N LYS A 154 -5.92 -3.46 37.47
CA LYS A 154 -6.66 -4.14 36.41
C LYS A 154 -8.08 -4.41 36.88
N CYS A 155 -9.04 -3.66 36.34
CA CYS A 155 -10.44 -3.72 36.75
C CYS A 155 -11.15 -4.97 36.24
N MET A 156 -12.08 -5.47 37.06
CA MET A 156 -13.04 -6.48 36.61
C MET A 156 -14.02 -5.91 35.59
N ALA A 157 -14.64 -6.79 34.82
CA ALA A 157 -15.65 -6.41 33.84
C ALA A 157 -16.77 -5.58 34.49
N GLY A 158 -17.15 -4.49 33.83
CA GLY A 158 -18.16 -3.55 34.31
C GLY A 158 -17.65 -2.44 35.23
N TYR A 159 -16.37 -2.45 35.60
CA TYR A 159 -15.72 -1.39 36.36
C TYR A 159 -14.59 -0.71 35.56
N ALA A 160 -14.31 0.55 35.88
CA ALA A 160 -13.31 1.39 35.24
C ALA A 160 -12.78 2.45 36.22
N GLY A 161 -11.77 3.20 35.79
CA GLY A 161 -11.07 4.18 36.63
C GLY A 161 -9.72 3.65 37.12
N ASN A 162 -8.86 4.56 37.59
CA ASN A 162 -7.49 4.22 37.99
C ASN A 162 -7.44 3.29 39.21
N LEU A 163 -8.50 3.28 40.03
CA LEU A 163 -8.66 2.40 41.17
C LEU A 163 -9.89 1.48 41.00
N CYS A 164 -10.42 1.35 39.79
CA CYS A 164 -11.63 0.58 39.50
C CYS A 164 -12.87 1.04 40.28
N GLU A 165 -12.92 2.33 40.61
CA GLU A 165 -13.96 2.93 41.44
C GLU A 165 -15.28 3.20 40.71
N LYS A 166 -15.27 3.26 39.37
CA LYS A 166 -16.44 3.60 38.56
C LYS A 166 -17.10 2.34 38.00
N GLN A 167 -18.35 2.08 38.37
CA GLN A 167 -19.16 1.05 37.72
C GLN A 167 -19.84 1.66 36.48
N TRP A 168 -19.53 1.14 35.29
CA TRP A 168 -20.13 1.61 34.04
C TRP A 168 -21.11 0.61 33.43
N LEU A 169 -21.07 -0.65 33.87
CA LEU A 169 -22.03 -1.68 33.48
C LEU A 169 -22.94 -1.98 34.68
N SER A 170 -24.03 -1.22 34.78
CA SER A 170 -25.15 -1.52 35.68
C SER A 170 -26.24 -2.31 34.93
N GLU A 171 -27.14 -2.94 35.68
CA GLU A 171 -28.26 -3.70 35.10
C GLU A 171 -29.15 -2.82 34.20
N ASP A 172 -29.36 -1.55 34.59
CA ASP A 172 -30.10 -0.58 33.78
C ASP A 172 -29.36 -0.19 32.50
N ALA A 173 -28.04 -0.02 32.57
CA ALA A 173 -27.21 0.27 31.40
C ALA A 173 -27.26 -0.91 30.40
N PHE A 174 -27.28 -2.15 30.91
CA PHE A 174 -27.42 -3.35 30.08
C PHE A 174 -28.80 -3.39 29.39
N LYS A 175 -29.89 -3.16 30.13
CA LYS A 175 -31.26 -3.10 29.55
C LYS A 175 -31.38 -2.03 28.46
N GLN A 176 -30.80 -0.85 28.67
CA GLN A 176 -30.78 0.21 27.67
C GLN A 176 -30.00 -0.19 26.41
N LEU A 177 -28.86 -0.86 26.59
CA LEU A 177 -28.05 -1.34 25.48
C LEU A 177 -28.81 -2.39 24.65
N GLU A 178 -29.46 -3.34 25.30
CA GLU A 178 -30.27 -4.36 24.62
C GLU A 178 -31.42 -3.74 23.80
N GLN A 179 -32.12 -2.75 24.35
CA GLN A 179 -33.17 -2.04 23.62
C GLN A 179 -32.62 -1.31 22.39
N LYS A 180 -31.45 -0.68 22.53
CA LYS A 180 -30.77 0.00 21.42
C LYS A 180 -30.35 -0.97 20.33
N VAL A 181 -29.81 -2.12 20.70
CA VAL A 181 -29.45 -3.20 19.76
C VAL A 181 -30.69 -3.68 19.01
N LYS A 182 -31.78 -4.02 19.71
CA LYS A 182 -33.05 -4.42 19.08
C LYS A 182 -33.57 -3.38 18.07
N LYS A 183 -33.52 -2.10 18.44
CA LYS A 183 -33.93 -1.00 17.56
C LYS A 183 -33.04 -0.88 16.31
N LEU A 184 -31.73 -1.07 16.45
CA LEU A 184 -30.79 -1.02 15.35
C LEU A 184 -30.96 -2.21 14.41
N THR A 185 -31.15 -3.43 14.95
CA THR A 185 -31.39 -4.64 14.15
C THR A 185 -32.64 -4.48 13.28
N LYS A 186 -33.74 -3.99 13.85
CA LYS A 186 -34.97 -3.74 13.08
C LYS A 186 -34.77 -2.71 11.95
N LYS A 187 -33.96 -1.68 12.19
CA LYS A 187 -33.61 -0.69 11.14
C LYS A 187 -32.75 -1.30 10.05
N LEU A 188 -31.82 -2.19 10.41
CA LEU A 188 -30.95 -2.88 9.45
C LEU A 188 -31.79 -3.72 8.48
N GLU A 189 -32.69 -4.54 9.00
CA GLU A 189 -33.59 -5.39 8.20
C GLU A 189 -34.48 -4.56 7.24
N GLN A 190 -34.96 -3.39 7.69
CA GLN A 190 -35.73 -2.49 6.84
C GLN A 190 -34.89 -1.90 5.69
N ASN A 191 -33.63 -1.57 5.95
CA ASN A 191 -32.73 -1.03 4.94
C ASN A 191 -32.34 -2.11 3.91
N GLU A 192 -32.09 -3.34 4.35
CA GLU A 192 -31.79 -4.46 3.45
C GLU A 192 -32.93 -4.73 2.46
N LYS A 193 -34.18 -4.66 2.92
CA LYS A 193 -35.36 -4.77 2.05
C LYS A 193 -35.40 -3.65 1.00
N LYS A 194 -35.17 -2.40 1.40
CA LYS A 194 -35.13 -1.25 0.48
C LYS A 194 -34.03 -1.38 -0.58
N ILE A 195 -32.83 -1.81 -0.18
CA ILE A 195 -31.71 -2.03 -1.12
C ILE A 195 -32.08 -3.11 -2.14
N THR A 196 -32.74 -4.19 -1.68
CA THR A 196 -33.18 -5.27 -2.56
C THR A 196 -34.22 -4.79 -3.58
N GLU A 197 -35.19 -3.99 -3.16
CA GLU A 197 -36.20 -3.39 -4.05
C GLU A 197 -35.58 -2.44 -5.08
N GLN A 198 -34.65 -1.58 -4.64
CA GLN A 198 -33.90 -0.69 -5.54
C GLN A 198 -33.05 -1.48 -6.55
N GLY A 199 -32.44 -2.60 -6.13
CA GLY A 199 -31.70 -3.49 -7.02
C GLY A 199 -32.56 -4.09 -8.13
N LYS A 200 -33.81 -4.48 -7.81
CA LYS A 200 -34.78 -4.96 -8.80
C LYS A 200 -35.17 -3.86 -9.80
N ALA A 201 -35.49 -2.66 -9.33
CA ALA A 201 -35.82 -1.53 -10.18
C ALA A 201 -34.65 -1.16 -11.13
N LEU A 202 -33.42 -1.18 -10.62
CA LEU A 202 -32.23 -0.95 -11.44
C LEU A 202 -32.06 -2.02 -12.53
N ALA A 203 -32.32 -3.28 -12.21
CA ALA A 203 -32.25 -4.37 -13.18
C ALA A 203 -33.28 -4.20 -14.31
N GLU A 204 -34.50 -3.77 -13.98
CA GLU A 204 -35.54 -3.47 -14.97
C GLU A 204 -35.14 -2.31 -15.89
N VAL A 205 -34.63 -1.21 -15.33
CA VAL A 205 -34.13 -0.07 -16.11
C VAL A 205 -32.99 -0.50 -17.02
N LYS A 206 -32.04 -1.30 -16.51
CA LYS A 206 -30.91 -1.81 -17.28
C LYS A 206 -31.37 -2.70 -18.43
N ASN A 207 -32.36 -3.56 -18.20
CA ASN A 207 -32.95 -4.40 -19.25
C ASN A 207 -33.65 -3.55 -20.33
N LYS A 208 -34.44 -2.56 -19.93
CA LYS A 208 -35.10 -1.63 -20.86
C LYS A 208 -34.07 -0.85 -21.68
N PHE A 209 -33.00 -0.39 -21.05
CA PHE A 209 -31.90 0.31 -21.71
C PHE A 209 -31.14 -0.59 -22.69
N ASN A 210 -30.88 -1.84 -22.32
CA ASN A 210 -30.24 -2.81 -23.22
C ASN A 210 -31.13 -3.15 -24.43
N MET A 211 -32.45 -3.21 -24.25
CA MET A 211 -33.38 -3.38 -25.36
C MET A 211 -33.36 -2.20 -26.33
N LEU A 212 -33.28 -0.96 -25.81
CA LEU A 212 -33.15 0.24 -26.64
C LEU A 212 -31.84 0.28 -27.44
N ARG A 213 -30.74 -0.23 -26.89
CA ARG A 213 -29.41 -0.24 -27.56
C ARG A 213 -29.22 -1.30 -28.64
N LYS A 214 -30.11 -2.29 -28.76
CA LYS A 214 -29.89 -3.48 -29.62
C LYS A 214 -29.86 -3.17 -31.13
N ASN A 215 -30.29 -1.97 -31.54
CA ASN A 215 -30.34 -1.51 -32.93
C ASN A 215 -29.52 -0.22 -33.19
N GLU A 216 -28.66 0.19 -32.26
CA GLU A 216 -27.88 1.43 -32.41
C GLU A 216 -26.61 1.19 -33.24
N TRP A 217 -26.56 1.85 -34.41
CA TRP A 217 -25.34 2.00 -35.18
C TRP A 217 -24.33 2.80 -34.37
N ARG A 218 -23.16 2.22 -34.11
CA ARG A 218 -22.14 2.84 -33.25
C ARG A 218 -20.86 3.07 -34.03
N LEU A 219 -20.44 4.33 -34.13
CA LEU A 219 -19.13 4.70 -34.64
C LEU A 219 -18.05 4.41 -33.59
N VAL A 220 -17.05 3.62 -33.99
CA VAL A 220 -15.83 3.36 -33.23
C VAL A 220 -14.69 4.10 -33.94
N ARG A 221 -14.06 5.08 -33.27
CA ARG A 221 -12.90 5.80 -33.81
C ARG A 221 -11.60 5.03 -33.57
N VAL A 222 -10.70 5.09 -34.55
CA VAL A 222 -9.42 4.36 -34.57
C VAL A 222 -8.25 5.27 -34.91
N ASP A 223 -8.44 6.26 -35.79
CA ASP A 223 -7.43 7.26 -36.19
C ASP A 223 -6.05 6.66 -36.54
N LYS A 224 -6.03 5.69 -37.46
CA LYS A 224 -4.82 4.96 -37.85
C LYS A 224 -4.34 5.34 -39.27
N PRO A 225 -3.09 5.82 -39.43
CA PRO A 225 -2.48 5.99 -40.75
C PRO A 225 -2.38 4.67 -41.53
N LEU A 226 -2.68 4.71 -42.82
CA LEU A 226 -2.52 3.60 -43.75
C LEU A 226 -1.31 3.86 -44.65
N ASP A 227 -0.11 3.82 -44.05
CA ASP A 227 1.13 4.30 -44.69
C ASP A 227 1.46 3.58 -46.00
N LYS A 228 1.06 2.31 -46.14
CA LYS A 228 1.17 1.58 -47.41
C LYS A 228 0.49 2.32 -48.55
N LEU A 229 -0.67 2.92 -48.29
CA LEU A 229 -1.46 3.65 -49.29
C LEU A 229 -0.93 5.08 -49.52
N ALA A 230 -0.08 5.62 -48.64
CA ALA A 230 0.46 6.97 -48.78
C ALA A 230 1.58 7.03 -49.84
N LYS A 231 1.64 8.11 -50.61
CA LYS A 231 2.70 8.32 -51.63
C LYS A 231 3.17 9.77 -51.66
N ILE A 232 4.47 9.93 -51.95
CA ILE A 232 5.24 11.20 -51.87
C ILE A 232 5.59 11.78 -53.27
N ALA A 233 5.26 11.08 -54.38
CA ALA A 233 5.52 11.59 -55.72
C ALA A 233 4.41 11.18 -56.71
N LEU A 234 3.51 12.11 -57.00
CA LEU A 234 2.51 11.98 -58.06
C LEU A 234 3.16 12.37 -59.40
N TYR A 235 3.56 11.39 -60.22
CA TYR A 235 4.25 11.63 -61.50
C TYR A 235 3.27 12.01 -62.64
N GLN A 236 3.76 12.79 -63.60
CA GLN A 236 3.02 13.45 -64.70
C GLN A 236 2.32 12.51 -65.72
N LYS A 237 2.62 11.20 -65.72
CA LYS A 237 1.97 10.22 -66.59
C LYS A 237 0.89 9.48 -65.80
N LYS A 238 -0.39 9.57 -66.24
CA LYS A 238 -1.58 8.88 -65.69
C LYS A 238 -1.22 7.55 -65.00
N PRO A 239 -0.87 7.53 -63.71
CA PRO A 239 -0.50 6.30 -63.05
C PRO A 239 -1.80 5.73 -62.52
N THR A 240 -2.51 4.98 -63.37
CA THR A 240 -3.58 4.12 -62.88
C THR A 240 -2.92 3.01 -62.08
N TYR A 241 -2.73 3.23 -60.78
CA TYR A 241 -2.21 2.22 -59.87
C TYR A 241 -3.30 1.85 -58.87
N ILE A 242 -3.39 0.55 -58.63
CA ILE A 242 -4.29 -0.04 -57.66
C ILE A 242 -3.43 -0.53 -56.50
N GLN A 243 -3.78 -0.10 -55.30
CA GLN A 243 -3.17 -0.62 -54.08
C GLN A 243 -4.23 -1.21 -53.19
N SER A 244 -3.90 -2.35 -52.58
CA SER A 244 -4.78 -3.02 -51.66
C SER A 244 -4.11 -3.19 -50.30
N MET A 245 -4.91 -3.16 -49.23
CA MET A 245 -4.44 -3.31 -47.86
C MET A 245 -5.43 -4.16 -47.04
N PRO A 246 -4.96 -5.26 -46.42
CA PRO A 246 -5.81 -6.04 -45.54
C PRO A 246 -6.18 -5.24 -44.30
N MET A 247 -7.43 -5.33 -43.88
CA MET A 247 -7.97 -4.71 -42.68
C MET A 247 -8.76 -5.76 -41.88
N VAL A 248 -8.77 -5.68 -40.56
CA VAL A 248 -9.49 -6.65 -39.72
C VAL A 248 -10.46 -5.88 -38.83
N PHE A 249 -11.74 -6.21 -38.92
CA PHE A 249 -12.81 -5.59 -38.14
C PHE A 249 -13.70 -6.64 -37.47
N PRO A 250 -14.44 -6.27 -36.41
CA PRO A 250 -15.45 -7.13 -35.82
C PRO A 250 -16.49 -7.60 -36.86
N SER A 251 -16.99 -8.83 -36.70
CA SER A 251 -17.94 -9.47 -37.64
C SER A 251 -19.24 -8.67 -37.87
N ASN A 252 -19.61 -7.79 -36.94
CA ASN A 252 -20.79 -6.94 -37.03
C ASN A 252 -20.51 -5.53 -37.58
N THR A 253 -19.33 -5.31 -38.17
CA THR A 253 -19.00 -4.07 -38.87
C THR A 253 -19.83 -3.95 -40.14
N LYS A 254 -20.41 -2.77 -40.37
CA LYS A 254 -21.27 -2.47 -41.51
C LYS A 254 -20.70 -1.42 -42.44
N ALA A 255 -19.81 -0.58 -41.94
CA ALA A 255 -19.10 0.41 -42.73
C ALA A 255 -17.76 0.75 -42.07
N ILE A 256 -16.84 1.26 -42.86
CA ILE A 256 -15.59 1.88 -42.39
C ILE A 256 -15.60 3.35 -42.80
N ILE A 257 -14.83 4.17 -42.10
CA ILE A 257 -14.60 5.56 -42.45
C ILE A 257 -13.12 5.74 -42.68
N ILE A 258 -12.76 6.19 -43.88
CA ILE A 258 -11.39 6.57 -44.21
C ILE A 258 -11.33 8.05 -44.49
N SER A 259 -10.17 8.66 -44.28
CA SER A 259 -9.88 9.99 -44.77
C SER A 259 -8.71 9.98 -45.72
N VAL A 260 -8.76 10.86 -46.71
CA VAL A 260 -7.71 11.08 -47.70
C VAL A 260 -7.34 12.54 -47.65
N PHE A 261 -6.11 12.80 -47.21
CA PHE A 261 -5.53 14.12 -47.14
C PHE A 261 -4.50 14.27 -48.24
N THR A 262 -4.62 15.30 -49.06
CA THR A 262 -3.67 15.61 -50.13
C THR A 262 -3.04 16.97 -49.87
N ASN A 263 -1.73 17.07 -50.03
CA ASN A 263 -1.00 18.33 -49.96
C ASN A 263 -0.28 18.57 -51.30
N PHE A 264 -0.68 19.64 -51.99
CA PHE A 264 -0.07 20.06 -53.24
C PHE A 264 0.75 21.34 -53.05
N TRP A 265 2.08 21.18 -52.93
CA TRP A 265 3.05 22.26 -52.83
C TRP A 265 3.31 22.89 -54.21
N ASN A 266 2.32 23.59 -54.75
CA ASN A 266 2.43 24.21 -56.07
C ASN A 266 2.38 25.75 -55.99
N THR A 267 3.47 26.41 -56.38
CA THR A 267 3.58 27.88 -56.48
C THR A 267 3.16 28.41 -57.84
N LYS A 268 3.14 27.58 -58.90
CA LYS A 268 2.68 27.90 -60.25
C LYS A 268 2.13 26.64 -60.92
N GLY A 269 0.80 26.46 -60.96
CA GLY A 269 0.20 25.37 -61.72
C GLY A 269 -1.05 24.67 -61.15
N HIS A 270 -1.46 23.57 -61.80
CA HIS A 270 -2.60 22.74 -61.44
C HIS A 270 -2.16 21.43 -60.80
N ALA A 271 -2.88 21.00 -59.76
CA ALA A 271 -2.71 19.70 -59.13
C ALA A 271 -4.07 19.10 -58.73
N TYR A 272 -4.29 17.82 -59.07
CA TYR A 272 -5.47 17.09 -58.62
C TYR A 272 -5.20 15.59 -58.43
N LEU A 273 -6.04 14.95 -57.63
CA LEU A 273 -6.07 13.50 -57.41
C LEU A 273 -7.52 13.01 -57.48
N ASP A 274 -7.78 12.17 -58.48
CA ASP A 274 -9.02 11.43 -58.64
C ASP A 274 -8.76 9.98 -58.24
N PHE A 275 -9.67 9.43 -57.45
CA PHE A 275 -9.54 8.05 -56.99
C PHE A 275 -10.90 7.39 -56.77
N LYS A 276 -10.88 6.06 -56.83
CA LYS A 276 -11.99 5.18 -56.49
C LYS A 276 -11.54 4.24 -55.38
N THR A 277 -12.32 4.11 -54.32
CA THR A 277 -12.01 3.28 -53.16
C THR A 277 -13.19 2.38 -52.81
N TYR A 278 -12.91 1.12 -52.46
CA TYR A 278 -13.91 0.07 -52.22
C TYR A 278 -13.33 -1.11 -51.45
N GLN A 279 -14.20 -1.96 -50.90
CA GLN A 279 -13.80 -3.28 -50.41
C GLN A 279 -13.68 -4.26 -51.59
N GLN A 280 -12.63 -5.08 -51.60
CA GLN A 280 -12.45 -6.14 -52.60
C GLN A 280 -13.68 -7.07 -52.64
N GLY A 281 -14.28 -7.25 -53.83
CA GLY A 281 -15.53 -7.98 -54.01
C GLY A 281 -16.82 -7.18 -53.77
N ASN A 282 -16.71 -5.88 -53.46
CA ASN A 282 -17.84 -4.95 -53.27
C ASN A 282 -17.76 -3.72 -54.21
N GLU A 283 -17.29 -3.91 -55.43
CA GLU A 283 -16.96 -2.83 -56.37
C GLU A 283 -18.17 -2.07 -56.90
N LYS A 284 -19.32 -2.76 -56.98
CA LYS A 284 -20.54 -2.26 -57.62
C LYS A 284 -21.36 -1.37 -56.69
N ASP A 285 -21.63 -1.86 -55.49
CA ASP A 285 -22.58 -1.24 -54.56
C ASP A 285 -21.91 -0.59 -53.33
N GLY A 286 -20.60 -0.84 -53.10
CA GLY A 286 -19.84 -0.36 -51.95
C GLY A 286 -18.64 0.52 -52.29
N SER A 287 -18.63 1.13 -53.48
CA SER A 287 -17.51 1.96 -53.93
C SER A 287 -17.79 3.46 -53.85
N VAL A 288 -16.78 4.22 -53.49
CA VAL A 288 -16.81 5.69 -53.49
C VAL A 288 -15.80 6.20 -54.50
N THR A 289 -16.26 7.08 -55.40
CA THR A 289 -15.42 7.72 -56.41
C THR A 289 -15.32 9.21 -56.10
N VAL A 290 -14.10 9.70 -56.01
CA VAL A 290 -13.79 11.12 -55.80
C VAL A 290 -13.15 11.64 -57.08
N VAL A 291 -13.78 12.66 -57.66
CA VAL A 291 -13.27 13.41 -58.81
C VAL A 291 -13.09 14.85 -58.38
N ASN A 292 -11.89 15.37 -58.53
CA ASN A 292 -11.58 16.74 -58.19
C ASN A 292 -11.85 17.63 -59.41
N THR A 293 -12.92 18.41 -59.33
CA THR A 293 -13.34 19.36 -60.39
C THR A 293 -12.68 20.73 -60.26
N HIS A 294 -11.76 20.91 -59.32
CA HIS A 294 -11.21 22.21 -59.00
C HIS A 294 -10.04 22.59 -59.92
N PHE A 295 -10.33 23.40 -60.93
CA PHE A 295 -9.32 23.97 -61.83
C PHE A 295 -8.85 25.33 -61.27
N ASN A 296 -7.55 25.48 -61.04
CA ASN A 296 -6.85 26.79 -60.98
C ASN A 296 -6.85 27.57 -59.64
N ILE A 297 -6.50 26.93 -58.50
CA ILE A 297 -6.12 27.65 -57.27
C ILE A 297 -4.69 27.28 -56.88
N TYR A 298 -3.88 28.30 -56.58
CA TYR A 298 -2.49 28.19 -56.16
C TYR A 298 -2.42 27.63 -54.73
N ALA A 299 -1.56 26.62 -54.50
CA ALA A 299 -1.36 25.89 -53.24
C ALA A 299 -2.63 25.28 -52.59
N ASN A 300 -3.01 24.07 -53.02
CA ASN A 300 -4.21 23.39 -52.50
C ASN A 300 -3.88 22.23 -51.56
N THR A 301 -4.62 22.18 -50.45
CA THR A 301 -4.75 21.02 -49.58
C THR A 301 -6.20 20.54 -49.66
N PHE A 302 -6.43 19.24 -49.83
CA PHE A 302 -7.78 18.66 -49.82
C PHE A 302 -7.90 17.61 -48.73
N TYR A 303 -9.07 17.53 -48.12
CA TYR A 303 -9.43 16.52 -47.14
C TYR A 303 -10.76 15.91 -47.56
N TYR A 304 -10.77 14.60 -47.76
CA TYR A 304 -11.97 13.82 -48.00
C TYR A 304 -12.17 12.88 -46.83
N GLU A 305 -13.38 12.81 -46.29
CA GLU A 305 -13.78 11.78 -45.34
C GLU A 305 -14.90 10.95 -45.97
N LEU A 306 -14.66 9.66 -46.11
CA LEU A 306 -15.46 8.76 -46.94
C LEU A 306 -15.92 7.58 -46.09
N MET A 307 -17.22 7.32 -46.10
CA MET A 307 -17.81 6.12 -45.51
C MET A 307 -17.95 5.05 -46.59
N LEU A 308 -17.38 3.87 -46.35
CA LEU A 308 -17.43 2.73 -47.25
C LEU A 308 -18.26 1.62 -46.62
N PRO A 309 -19.33 1.13 -47.28
CA PRO A 309 -20.02 -0.07 -46.85
C PRO A 309 -19.04 -1.24 -46.73
N TRP A 310 -19.15 -1.98 -45.63
CA TRP A 310 -18.22 -3.05 -45.31
C TRP A 310 -18.99 -4.32 -45.00
N ASN A 311 -18.74 -5.36 -45.80
CA ASN A 311 -19.34 -6.67 -45.62
C ASN A 311 -18.29 -7.65 -45.11
N THR A 312 -18.48 -8.14 -43.89
CA THR A 312 -17.56 -9.07 -43.23
C THR A 312 -17.53 -10.46 -43.86
N THR A 313 -18.47 -10.79 -44.75
CA THR A 313 -18.45 -12.04 -45.53
C THR A 313 -17.61 -11.94 -46.81
N LEU A 314 -17.21 -10.73 -47.21
CA LEU A 314 -16.33 -10.48 -48.35
C LEU A 314 -14.86 -10.38 -47.91
N PRO A 315 -13.90 -10.49 -48.84
CA PRO A 315 -12.49 -10.26 -48.54
C PRO A 315 -12.28 -8.96 -47.77
N GLN A 316 -11.56 -9.04 -46.65
CA GLN A 316 -11.35 -7.92 -45.74
C GLN A 316 -10.19 -7.03 -46.22
N GLU A 317 -10.33 -6.49 -47.43
CA GLU A 317 -9.26 -5.80 -48.13
C GLU A 317 -9.78 -4.48 -48.72
N LEU A 318 -9.13 -3.38 -48.33
CA LEU A 318 -9.41 -2.05 -48.85
C LEU A 318 -8.63 -1.85 -50.14
N VAL A 319 -9.33 -1.51 -51.22
CA VAL A 319 -8.75 -1.21 -52.51
C VAL A 319 -8.80 0.29 -52.74
N PHE A 320 -7.65 0.91 -52.99
CA PHE A 320 -7.49 2.31 -53.34
C PHE A 320 -6.93 2.41 -54.77
N LYS A 321 -7.77 2.85 -55.71
CA LYS A 321 -7.46 2.97 -57.13
C LYS A 321 -7.36 4.43 -57.53
N ILE A 322 -6.18 4.88 -57.93
CA ILE A 322 -6.03 6.21 -58.53
C ILE A 322 -6.57 6.15 -59.97
N THR A 323 -7.56 6.99 -60.27
CA THR A 323 -8.20 7.05 -61.59
C THR A 323 -7.68 8.21 -62.43
N GLY A 324 -7.13 9.24 -61.80
CA GLY A 324 -6.53 10.39 -62.45
C GLY A 324 -5.64 11.15 -61.50
N SER A 325 -4.53 11.68 -61.99
CA SER A 325 -3.72 12.63 -61.25
C SER A 325 -2.98 13.51 -62.23
N TYR A 326 -2.89 14.80 -61.93
CA TYR A 326 -2.17 15.76 -62.75
C TYR A 326 -1.35 16.69 -61.85
N LEU A 327 -0.18 17.09 -62.34
CA LEU A 327 0.73 17.95 -61.59
C LEU A 327 1.58 18.78 -62.57
N THR A 328 1.51 20.11 -62.46
CA THR A 328 2.33 21.01 -63.30
C THR A 328 3.44 21.75 -62.55
N GLY A 329 3.66 21.48 -61.25
CA GLY A 329 4.71 22.14 -60.46
C GLY A 329 4.89 21.55 -59.05
N GLY A 330 6.08 21.75 -58.47
CA GLY A 330 6.45 21.30 -57.12
C GLY A 330 6.95 19.85 -57.03
N SER A 331 7.96 19.59 -56.21
CA SER A 331 8.52 18.24 -55.97
C SER A 331 8.00 17.57 -54.70
N ASN A 332 7.25 18.28 -53.85
CA ASN A 332 6.88 17.85 -52.49
C ASN A 332 5.37 17.57 -52.36
N ASN A 333 4.76 16.96 -53.38
CA ASN A 333 3.31 16.67 -53.39
C ASN A 333 3.05 15.28 -52.84
N TRP A 334 2.13 15.17 -51.88
CA TRP A 334 1.85 13.90 -51.23
C TRP A 334 0.38 13.74 -50.89
N TYR A 335 -0.03 12.49 -50.69
CA TYR A 335 -1.30 12.19 -50.07
C TYR A 335 -1.14 11.11 -49.00
N GLN A 336 -1.99 11.17 -47.97
CA GLN A 336 -2.05 10.20 -46.90
C GLN A 336 -3.48 9.71 -46.74
N VAL A 337 -3.63 8.40 -46.60
CA VAL A 337 -4.91 7.77 -46.27
C VAL A 337 -4.88 7.36 -44.80
N LYS A 338 -5.98 7.61 -44.08
CA LYS A 338 -6.15 7.20 -42.68
C LYS A 338 -7.45 6.43 -42.52
N LEU A 339 -7.46 5.43 -41.66
CA LEU A 339 -8.67 4.83 -41.12
C LEU A 339 -9.14 5.68 -39.94
N VAL A 340 -10.24 6.42 -40.12
CA VAL A 340 -10.86 7.24 -39.07
C VAL A 340 -11.59 6.36 -38.07
N GLY A 341 -12.29 5.33 -38.56
CA GLY A 341 -13.06 4.45 -37.72
C GLY A 341 -13.90 3.44 -38.48
N PHE A 342 -14.79 2.76 -37.77
CA PHE A 342 -15.76 1.84 -38.36
C PHE A 342 -17.09 1.89 -37.61
N VAL A 343 -18.17 1.56 -38.30
CA VAL A 343 -19.52 1.54 -37.76
C VAL A 343 -19.94 0.09 -37.56
N LYS A 344 -20.38 -0.23 -36.34
CA LYS A 344 -20.96 -1.53 -35.99
C LYS A 344 -22.46 -1.41 -35.78
N ALA A 345 -23.20 -2.44 -36.17
CA ALA A 345 -24.63 -2.58 -35.90
C ALA A 345 -24.91 -3.89 -35.17
#